data_AF-A0A7K2NRU5-F1
#
_entry.id   AF-A0A7K2NRU5-F1
#
_cell.length_a   1.000
_cell.length_b   1.000
_cell.length_c   1.000
_cell.angle_alpha   90.00
_cell.angle_beta   90.00
_cell.angle_gamma   90.00
#
_symmetry.space_group_name_H-M   'P 1'
#
loop_
_entity.id
_entity.type
_entity.pdbx_description
1 polymer ?
#
loop_
_entity_poly.entity_id
_entity_poly.type
_entity_poly.pdbx_seq_one_letter_code
_entity_poly.pdbx_strand_id
1 'polypeptide(L)'
;MSSHLSADHPAAQSPGQGSVEALISQTRRLRGDVDAVRRDSQDDTTDPRGRWQRALYDLALHQLTDLDAHLAQLRDGPAPAPRAGSLLSRVGSAEWNLLTDEAEWSAELFHIL
;
A
#
# COMPACT_ATOMS: atom_id res chain seq x y z
N MET A 1 20.14 33.97 20.38
CA MET A 1 21.32 33.07 20.33
C MET A 1 21.40 32.44 21.71
N SER A 2 20.88 31.23 21.94
CA SER A 2 21.35 29.98 21.33
C SER A 2 20.21 29.01 21.05
N SER A 3 20.38 28.30 19.94
CA SER A 3 19.53 27.27 19.38
C SER A 3 19.18 26.18 20.38
N HIS A 4 17.89 25.86 20.50
CA HIS A 4 17.47 24.62 21.13
C HIS A 4 17.98 23.47 20.26
N LEU A 5 18.94 22.72 20.81
CA LEU A 5 19.30 21.41 20.31
C LEU A 5 18.01 20.63 20.08
N SER A 6 17.81 20.20 18.83
CA SER A 6 16.87 19.13 18.51
C SER A 6 17.12 18.00 19.49
N ALA A 7 16.16 17.81 20.40
CA ALA A 7 16.09 16.60 21.17
C ALA A 7 16.11 15.45 20.17
N ASP A 8 17.22 14.72 20.19
CA ASP A 8 17.30 13.33 19.75
C ASP A 8 16.34 12.56 20.66
N HIS A 9 15.04 12.69 20.39
CA HIS A 9 14.01 11.95 21.08
C HIS A 9 13.82 10.68 20.27
N PRO A 10 14.30 9.51 20.76
CA PRO A 10 13.88 8.25 20.19
C PRO A 10 12.38 8.21 20.47
N ALA A 11 11.59 8.47 19.43
CA ALA A 11 10.15 8.32 19.48
C ALA A 11 9.89 6.93 20.02
N ALA A 12 9.41 6.85 21.27
CA ALA A 12 8.90 5.62 21.82
C ALA A 12 7.89 5.11 20.80
N GLN A 13 8.24 4.01 20.14
CA GLN A 13 7.48 3.41 19.06
C GLN A 13 6.02 3.38 19.51
N SER A 14 5.15 4.07 18.78
CA SER A 14 3.74 4.18 19.18
C SER A 14 3.21 2.75 19.38
N PRO A 15 2.41 2.45 20.42
CA PRO A 15 1.99 1.07 20.73
C PRO A 15 1.42 0.28 19.54
N GLY A 16 0.79 0.97 18.58
CA GLY A 16 0.33 0.39 17.32
C GLY A 16 1.45 -0.05 16.37
N GLN A 17 2.57 0.65 16.32
CA GLN A 17 3.72 0.33 15.46
C GLN A 17 4.38 -1.00 15.86
N GLY A 18 4.45 -1.29 17.16
CA GLY A 18 4.93 -2.59 17.66
C GLY A 18 3.99 -3.75 17.31
N SER A 19 2.68 -3.51 17.28
CA SER A 19 1.69 -4.52 16.87
C SER A 19 1.78 -4.82 15.37
N VAL A 20 1.96 -3.80 14.53
CA VAL A 20 2.15 -3.97 13.07
C VAL A 20 3.45 -4.73 12.77
N GLU A 21 4.55 -4.39 13.45
CA GLU A 21 5.84 -5.09 13.26
C GLU A 21 5.76 -6.57 13.68
N ALA A 22 4.98 -6.89 14.72
CA ALA A 22 4.71 -8.27 15.11
C ALA A 22 3.93 -9.04 14.03
N LEU A 23 2.92 -8.40 13.41
CA LEU A 23 2.15 -8.99 12.29
C LEU A 23 3.01 -9.19 11.04
N ILE A 24 3.90 -8.24 10.71
CA ILE A 24 4.89 -8.37 9.63
C ILE A 24 5.77 -9.59 9.90
N SER A 25 6.34 -9.68 11.10
CA SER A 25 7.19 -10.80 11.51
C SER A 25 6.45 -12.14 11.47
N GLN A 26 5.19 -12.17 11.88
CA GLN A 26 4.35 -13.36 11.83
C GLN A 26 4.05 -13.80 10.39
N THR A 27 3.72 -12.85 9.51
CA THR A 27 3.42 -13.12 8.09
C THR A 27 4.66 -13.71 7.38
N ARG A 28 5.86 -13.19 7.70
CA ARG A 28 7.13 -13.71 7.18
C ARG A 28 7.43 -15.12 7.66
N ARG A 29 7.17 -15.43 8.94
CA ARG A 29 7.31 -16.79 9.48
C ARG A 29 6.35 -17.75 8.80
N LEU A 30 5.07 -17.39 8.73
CA LEU A 30 4.04 -18.21 8.09
C LEU A 30 4.38 -18.49 6.61
N ARG A 31 4.89 -17.49 5.88
CA ARG A 31 5.36 -17.70 4.51
C ARG A 31 6.48 -18.73 4.42
N GLY A 32 7.43 -18.69 5.37
CA GLY A 32 8.49 -19.70 5.48
C GLY A 32 7.94 -21.10 5.77
N ASP A 33 6.99 -21.21 6.69
CA ASP A 33 6.34 -22.47 7.05
C ASP A 33 5.57 -23.06 5.85
N VAL A 34 4.82 -22.24 5.12
CA VAL A 34 4.09 -22.65 3.90
C VAL A 34 5.05 -23.08 2.80
N ASP A 35 6.16 -22.38 2.61
CA ASP A 35 7.18 -22.74 1.63
C ASP A 35 7.88 -24.06 1.99
N ALA A 36 8.11 -24.32 3.28
CA ALA A 36 8.64 -25.61 3.76
C ALA A 36 7.67 -26.75 3.45
N VAL A 37 6.37 -26.60 3.76
CA VAL A 37 5.34 -27.60 3.45
C VAL A 37 5.23 -27.84 1.93
N ARG A 38 5.32 -26.78 1.12
CA ARG A 38 5.32 -26.89 -0.34
C ARG A 38 6.49 -27.75 -0.84
N ARG A 39 7.69 -27.54 -0.30
CA ARG A 39 8.90 -28.30 -0.69
C ARG A 39 8.82 -29.77 -0.28
N ASP A 40 8.26 -30.06 0.89
CA ASP A 40 8.05 -31.43 1.37
C ASP A 40 7.05 -32.21 0.49
N SER A 41 6.08 -31.51 -0.10
CA SER A 41 5.05 -32.11 -0.97
C SER A 41 5.46 -32.22 -2.45
N GLN A 42 6.66 -31.77 -2.84
CA GLN A 42 7.06 -31.64 -4.24
C GLN A 42 7.54 -32.95 -4.89
N ASP A 43 7.64 -34.06 -4.18
CA ASP A 43 8.15 -35.32 -4.74
C ASP A 43 7.23 -35.94 -5.82
N ASP A 44 5.95 -35.53 -5.90
CA ASP A 44 4.95 -36.09 -6.82
C ASP A 44 4.63 -35.15 -8.01
N THR A 45 5.68 -34.76 -8.76
CA THR A 45 5.63 -33.65 -9.75
C THR A 45 4.84 -33.90 -11.04
N THR A 46 4.47 -35.14 -11.34
CA THR A 46 3.92 -35.52 -12.66
C THR A 46 2.39 -35.63 -12.66
N ASP A 47 1.76 -35.71 -11.49
CA ASP A 47 0.30 -35.86 -11.37
C ASP A 47 -0.44 -34.52 -11.57
N PRO A 48 -1.57 -34.47 -12.32
CA PRO A 48 -2.43 -33.29 -12.40
C PRO A 48 -2.82 -32.68 -11.05
N ARG A 49 -2.99 -33.52 -10.00
CA ARG A 49 -3.29 -33.03 -8.65
C ARG A 49 -2.10 -32.29 -8.03
N GLY A 50 -0.88 -32.80 -8.24
CA GLY A 50 0.36 -32.13 -7.81
C GLY A 50 0.53 -30.75 -8.45
N ARG A 51 0.16 -30.60 -9.72
CA ARG A 51 0.17 -29.27 -10.40
C ARG A 51 -0.84 -28.29 -9.81
N TRP A 52 -2.06 -28.74 -9.50
CA TRP A 52 -3.07 -27.89 -8.85
C TRP A 52 -2.65 -27.51 -7.43
N GLN A 53 -2.13 -28.46 -6.65
CA GLN A 53 -1.64 -28.22 -5.31
C GLN A 53 -0.48 -27.21 -5.30
N ARG A 54 0.44 -27.31 -6.28
CA ARG A 54 1.49 -26.32 -6.48
C ARG A 54 0.93 -24.92 -6.76
N ALA A 55 -0.04 -24.81 -7.66
CA ALA A 55 -0.68 -23.54 -7.98
C ALA A 55 -1.37 -22.91 -6.75
N LEU A 56 -1.97 -23.72 -5.88
CA LEU A 56 -2.53 -23.24 -4.62
C LEU A 56 -1.48 -22.74 -3.64
N TYR A 57 -0.35 -23.44 -3.49
CA TYR A 57 0.75 -22.96 -2.66
C TYR A 57 1.35 -21.67 -3.22
N ASP A 58 1.54 -21.58 -4.53
CA ASP A 58 2.06 -20.38 -5.18
C ASP A 58 1.10 -19.19 -4.96
N LEU A 59 -0.21 -19.40 -5.06
CA LEU A 59 -1.22 -18.38 -4.74
C LEU A 59 -1.18 -17.97 -3.25
N ALA A 60 -1.07 -18.92 -2.33
CA ALA A 60 -0.97 -18.62 -0.91
C ALA A 60 0.29 -17.80 -0.58
N LEU A 61 1.44 -18.16 -1.15
CA LEU A 61 2.69 -17.42 -0.98
C LEU A 61 2.61 -16.00 -1.57
N HIS A 62 1.91 -15.84 -2.70
CA HIS A 62 1.65 -14.53 -3.29
C HIS A 62 0.81 -13.66 -2.35
N GLN A 63 -0.31 -14.17 -1.86
CA GLN A 63 -1.18 -13.45 -0.92
C GLN A 63 -0.45 -13.07 0.38
N LEU A 64 0.41 -13.94 0.91
CA LEU A 64 1.23 -13.63 2.10
C LEU A 64 2.27 -12.54 1.81
N THR A 65 2.78 -12.47 0.58
CA THR A 65 3.71 -11.42 0.17
C THR A 65 3.00 -10.08 0.02
N ASP A 66 1.81 -10.08 -0.55
CA ASP A 66 0.97 -8.87 -0.62
C ASP A 66 0.60 -8.39 0.79
N LEU A 67 0.24 -9.29 1.70
CA LEU A 67 -0.06 -8.94 3.08
C LEU A 67 1.15 -8.32 3.79
N ASP A 68 2.36 -8.88 3.63
CA ASP A 68 3.60 -8.29 4.16
C ASP A 68 3.82 -6.87 3.63
N ALA A 69 3.56 -6.63 2.34
CA ALA A 69 3.68 -5.31 1.72
C ALA A 69 2.65 -4.31 2.28
N HIS A 70 1.38 -4.71 2.45
CA HIS A 70 0.34 -3.85 3.03
C HIS A 70 0.64 -3.52 4.50
N LEU A 71 1.12 -4.48 5.29
CA LEU A 71 1.51 -4.24 6.67
C LEU A 71 2.73 -3.31 6.76
N ALA A 72 3.70 -3.44 5.83
CA ALA A 72 4.81 -2.50 5.73
C ALA A 72 4.34 -1.08 5.40
N GLN A 73 3.36 -0.93 4.48
CA GLN A 73 2.74 0.37 4.20
C GLN A 73 2.02 0.96 5.43
N LEU A 74 1.34 0.13 6.23
CA LEU A 74 0.72 0.59 7.48
C LEU A 74 1.75 1.07 8.51
N ARG A 75 2.92 0.42 8.55
CA ARG A 75 4.04 0.83 9.42
C ARG A 75 4.68 2.13 8.94
N ASP A 76 4.95 2.23 7.64
CA ASP A 76 5.72 3.33 7.04
C ASP A 76 4.85 4.57 6.77
N GLY A 77 3.53 4.40 6.77
CA GLY A 77 2.57 5.44 6.41
C GLY A 77 2.47 5.64 4.89
N PRO A 78 1.52 6.47 4.42
CA PRO A 78 1.39 6.76 3.00
C PRO A 78 2.68 7.39 2.48
N ALA A 79 3.19 6.86 1.35
CA ALA A 79 4.34 7.45 0.68
C ALA A 79 4.08 8.95 0.44
N PRO A 80 5.06 9.83 0.70
CA PRO A 80 4.86 11.26 0.48
C PRO A 80 4.48 11.48 -0.99
N ALA A 81 3.26 11.97 -1.22
CA ALA A 81 2.79 12.26 -2.56
C ALA A 81 3.77 13.24 -3.24
N PRO A 82 4.06 13.07 -4.54
CA PRO A 82 4.81 14.07 -5.28
C PRO A 82 4.10 15.42 -5.08
N ARG A 83 4.83 16.44 -4.63
CA ARG A 83 4.29 17.79 -4.36
C ARG A 83 3.46 18.22 -5.57
N ALA A 84 2.13 18.24 -5.43
CA ALA A 84 1.17 18.68 -6.45
C ALA A 84 1.20 20.20 -6.68
N GLY A 85 2.36 20.84 -6.52
CA GLY A 85 2.55 22.29 -6.52
C GLY A 85 2.44 22.96 -7.88
N SER A 86 2.05 22.24 -8.94
CA SER A 86 1.95 22.83 -10.29
C SER A 86 0.67 22.52 -11.06
N LEU A 87 -0.18 21.58 -10.60
CA LEU A 87 -1.42 21.20 -11.31
C LEU A 87 -2.70 21.80 -10.69
N LEU A 88 -2.68 22.16 -9.40
CA LEU A 88 -3.84 22.76 -8.72
C LEU A 88 -4.01 24.26 -8.99
N SER A 89 -3.06 24.92 -9.65
CA SER A 89 -3.19 26.34 -10.03
C SER A 89 -3.87 26.55 -11.39
N ARG A 90 -4.27 25.46 -12.07
CA ARG A 90 -4.88 25.49 -13.41
C ARG A 90 -6.16 24.65 -13.45
N VAL A 91 -6.90 24.67 -12.34
CA VAL A 91 -8.25 24.11 -12.27
C VAL A 91 -9.18 25.29 -12.47
N GLY A 92 -9.81 25.37 -13.64
CA GLY A 92 -10.80 26.40 -13.92
C GLY A 92 -11.95 26.37 -12.92
N SER A 93 -12.56 27.52 -12.68
CA SER A 93 -13.81 27.62 -11.91
C SER A 93 -15.03 27.26 -12.77
N ALA A 94 -16.07 26.77 -12.11
CA ALA A 94 -17.41 26.62 -12.66
C ALA A 94 -18.41 27.21 -11.68
N GLU A 95 -19.31 28.07 -12.17
CA GLU A 95 -20.42 28.60 -11.38
C GLU A 95 -21.72 28.00 -11.92
N TRP A 96 -22.54 27.45 -11.02
CA TRP A 96 -23.79 26.80 -11.37
C TRP A 96 -24.97 27.60 -10.83
N ASN A 97 -25.85 28.04 -11.71
CA ASN A 97 -27.03 28.80 -11.33
C ASN A 97 -28.21 27.86 -11.09
N LEU A 98 -28.45 27.52 -9.82
CA LEU A 98 -29.50 26.58 -9.39
C LEU A 98 -30.94 27.02 -9.72
N LEU A 99 -31.17 28.31 -10.01
CA LEU A 99 -32.50 28.83 -10.34
C LEU A 99 -32.85 28.65 -11.82
N THR A 100 -31.84 28.53 -12.68
CA THR A 100 -31.98 28.46 -14.14
C THR A 100 -31.43 27.17 -14.73
N ASP A 101 -30.72 26.37 -13.93
CA ASP A 101 -30.02 25.15 -14.33
C ASP A 101 -28.91 25.37 -15.38
N GLU A 102 -28.38 26.60 -15.46
CA GLU A 102 -27.30 26.94 -16.37
C GLU A 102 -25.93 26.88 -15.67
N ALA A 103 -24.94 26.29 -16.34
CA ALA A 103 -23.57 26.16 -15.85
C ALA A 103 -22.61 26.97 -16.74
N GLU A 104 -21.92 27.95 -16.14
CA GLU A 104 -20.86 28.70 -16.80
C GLU A 104 -19.49 28.15 -16.36
N TRP A 105 -18.70 27.73 -17.35
CA TRP A 105 -17.36 27.18 -17.16
C TRP A 105 -16.31 28.22 -17.58
N SER A 106 -15.29 28.43 -16.75
CA SER A 106 -14.15 29.25 -17.15
C SER A 106 -13.36 28.61 -18.31
N ALA A 107 -12.79 29.44 -19.19
CA ALA A 107 -12.08 28.99 -20.40
C ALA A 107 -10.87 28.07 -20.13
N GLU A 108 -10.39 28.04 -18.88
CA GLU A 108 -9.24 27.23 -18.44
C GLU A 108 -9.56 25.73 -18.30
N LEU A 109 -10.85 25.33 -18.38
CA LEU A 109 -11.30 23.93 -18.31
C LEU A 109 -11.29 23.18 -19.65
N PHE A 110 -11.07 23.84 -20.79
CA PHE A 110 -11.26 23.25 -22.13
C PHE A 110 -10.05 22.51 -22.74
N HIS A 111 -9.16 21.93 -21.92
CA HIS A 111 -8.08 21.08 -22.45
C HIS A 111 -7.84 19.81 -21.64
N ILE A 112 -8.86 18.95 -21.65
CA ILE A 112 -8.68 17.51 -21.48
C ILE A 112 -9.43 16.86 -22.65
N LEU A 113 -8.78 16.79 -23.83
CA LEU A 113 -9.16 15.94 -24.96
C LEU A 113 -7.91 15.22 -25.46
#